data_AF-A0A6M0BWT1-F1
#
_entry.id   AF-A0A6M0BWT1-F1
#
_cell.length_a   1.000
_cell.length_b   1.000
_cell.length_c   1.000
_cell.angle_alpha   90.00
_cell.angle_beta   90.00
_cell.angle_gamma   90.00
#
_symmetry.space_group_name_H-M   'P 1'
#
loop_
_entity.id
_entity.type
_entity.pdbx_description
1 polymer ?
#
loop_
_entity_poly.entity_id
_entity_poly.type
_entity_poly.pdbx_seq_one_letter_code
_entity_poly.pdbx_strand_id
1 'polypeptide(L)' 'YVAMLENLDSEVGRILAAIDDKGIADNTLVVFASDNGGFTGAANMGPLRGAKSTTFEGGIRVPL' A
#
# COMPACT_ATOMS: atom_id res chain seq x y z
N TYR A 1 4.43 -12.81 -4.75
CA TYR A 1 4.38 -11.55 -3.98
C TYR A 1 4.68 -10.36 -4.88
N VAL A 2 5.88 -10.25 -5.46
CA VAL A 2 6.26 -9.11 -6.32
C VAL A 2 5.30 -8.88 -7.49
N ALA A 3 4.96 -9.92 -8.27
CA ALA A 3 3.99 -9.76 -9.38
C ALA A 3 2.60 -9.27 -8.93
N MET A 4 2.18 -9.57 -7.69
CA MET A 4 0.93 -9.03 -7.15
C MET A 4 1.05 -7.54 -6.80
N LEU A 5 2.23 -7.11 -6.33
CA LEU A 5 2.52 -5.70 -6.07
C LEU A 5 2.61 -4.89 -7.37
N GLU A 6 3.25 -5.43 -8.41
CA GLU A 6 3.33 -4.80 -9.73
C GLU A 6 1.94 -4.62 -10.36
N ASN A 7 1.08 -5.63 -10.23
CA ASN A 7 -0.30 -5.52 -10.72
C ASN A 7 -1.12 -4.52 -9.90
N LEU A 8 -0.95 -4.49 -8.56
CA LEU A 8 -1.61 -3.51 -7.71
C LEU A 8 -1.20 -2.08 -8.09
N ASP A 9 0.09 -1.82 -8.27
CA ASP A 9 0.63 -0.53 -8.68
C ASP A 9 0.06 -0.07 -10.04
N SER A 10 0.02 -0.98 -11.01
CA SER A 10 -0.56 -0.74 -12.33
C SER A 10 -2.05 -0.36 -12.24
N GLU A 11 -2.83 -1.07 -11.42
CA GLU A 11 -4.26 -0.81 -11.25
C GLU A 11 -4.54 0.48 -10.47
N VAL A 12 -3.71 0.84 -9.48
CA VAL A 12 -3.78 2.15 -8.83
C VAL A 12 -3.50 3.26 -9.84
N GLY A 13 -2.47 3.10 -10.69
CA GLY A 13 -2.18 4.04 -11.77
C GLY A 13 -3.37 4.25 -12.71
N ARG A 14 -4.10 3.16 -13.05
CA ARG A 14 -5.31 3.23 -13.88
C ARG A 14 -6.45 4.03 -13.21
N ILE A 15 -6.61 3.92 -11.89
CA ILE A 15 -7.59 4.70 -11.14
C ILE A 15 -7.22 6.18 -11.12
N LEU A 16 -5.95 6.50 -10.86
CA LEU A 16 -5.46 7.88 -10.86
C LEU A 16 -5.62 8.54 -12.23
N ALA A 17 -5.23 7.84 -13.31
CA ALA A 17 -5.44 8.33 -14.67
C ALA A 17 -6.93 8.61 -14.97
N ALA A 18 -7.83 7.74 -14.51
CA ALA A 18 -9.28 7.95 -14.69
C ALA A 18 -9.84 9.14 -13.88
N ILE A 19 -9.22 9.51 -12.77
CA ILE A 19 -9.56 10.71 -11.98
C ILE A 19 -9.09 11.96 -12.74
N ASP A 20 -7.87 11.94 -13.26
CA ASP A 20 -7.27 13.04 -14.03
C ASP A 20 -8.03 13.27 -15.34
N ASP A 21 -8.32 12.22 -16.11
CA ASP A 21 -9.05 12.28 -17.39
C ASP A 21 -10.45 12.88 -17.24
N LYS A 22 -11.06 12.74 -16.06
CA LYS A 22 -12.38 13.32 -15.74
C LYS A 22 -12.31 14.76 -15.26
N GLY A 23 -11.12 15.31 -15.04
CA GLY A 23 -10.92 16.67 -14.54
C GLY A 23 -11.43 16.89 -13.12
N ILE A 24 -11.47 15.84 -12.28
CA ILE A 24 -11.98 15.90 -10.90
C ILE A 24 -10.88 15.75 -9.84
N ALA A 25 -9.62 15.76 -10.23
CA ALA A 25 -8.48 15.59 -9.33
C ALA A 25 -8.47 16.60 -8.17
N ASP A 26 -8.75 17.88 -8.45
CA ASP A 26 -8.75 18.96 -7.45
C ASP A 26 -9.82 18.80 -6.36
N ASN A 27 -10.84 17.96 -6.59
CA ASN A 27 -11.92 17.67 -5.64
C ASN A 27 -11.97 16.18 -5.26
N THR A 28 -10.86 15.46 -5.43
CA THR A 28 -10.76 14.04 -5.08
C THR A 28 -9.59 13.80 -4.13
N LEU A 29 -9.87 13.34 -2.91
CA LEU A 29 -8.85 12.88 -1.98
C LEU A 29 -8.60 11.37 -2.18
N VAL A 30 -7.38 11.01 -2.51
CA VAL A 30 -6.93 9.61 -2.60
C VAL A 30 -6.07 9.28 -1.37
N VAL A 31 -6.42 8.21 -0.66
CA VAL A 31 -5.65 7.68 0.46
C VAL A 31 -5.26 6.24 0.14
N PHE A 32 -3.97 5.92 0.24
CA PHE A 32 -3.45 4.58 0.04
C PHE A 32 -2.79 4.10 1.34
N ALA A 33 -3.26 2.97 1.87
CA ALA A 33 -2.76 2.40 3.12
C ALA A 33 -2.93 0.87 3.12
N SER A 34 -2.17 0.19 3.96
CA SER A 34 -2.30 -1.26 4.20
C SER A 34 -3.04 -1.55 5.51
N ASP A 35 -3.62 -2.74 5.63
CA ASP A 35 -4.40 -3.18 6.80
C ASP A 35 -3.51 -3.57 8.00
N ASN A 36 -2.30 -4.05 7.72
CA ASN A 36 -1.31 -4.51 8.69
C ASN A 36 0.09 -4.55 8.05
N GLY A 37 1.11 -4.76 8.87
CA GLY A 37 2.43 -5.15 8.38
C GLY A 37 2.40 -6.41 7.51
N GLY A 38 3.45 -6.60 6.70
CA GLY A 38 3.59 -7.74 5.81
C GLY A 38 3.80 -9.07 6.53
N PHE A 39 3.60 -10.18 5.82
CA PHE A 39 3.81 -11.53 6.35
C PHE A 39 5.29 -11.91 6.35
N THR A 40 5.77 -12.44 7.48
CA THR A 40 7.17 -12.88 7.64
C THR A 40 7.58 -13.86 6.55
N GLY A 41 8.72 -13.60 5.90
CA GLY A 41 9.25 -14.45 4.82
C GLY A 41 8.64 -14.19 3.43
N ALA A 42 7.57 -13.39 3.34
CA ALA A 42 6.99 -12.94 2.08
C ALA A 42 7.20 -11.44 1.85
N ALA A 43 7.29 -10.64 2.91
CA ALA A 43 7.44 -9.18 2.86
C ALA A 43 8.60 -8.70 3.74
N ASN A 44 9.01 -7.45 3.52
CA ASN A 44 10.07 -6.78 4.28
C ASN A 44 9.49 -5.55 4.98
N MET A 45 9.66 -5.48 6.30
CA MET A 45 9.20 -4.34 7.13
C MET A 45 10.29 -3.27 7.34
N GLY A 46 11.38 -3.36 6.58
CA GLY A 46 12.53 -2.47 6.67
C GLY A 46 13.23 -2.62 8.03
N PRO A 47 13.58 -1.50 8.71
CA PRO A 47 14.25 -1.54 10.00
C PRO A 47 13.30 -1.88 11.18
N LEU A 48 12.00 -2.06 10.91
CA LEU A 48 10.98 -2.21 11.95
C LEU A 48 10.94 -3.64 12.49
N ARG A 49 10.80 -3.77 13.81
CA ARG A 49 10.68 -5.06 14.49
C ARG A 49 9.30 -5.66 14.27
N GLY A 50 9.23 -6.97 14.03
CA GLY A 50 7.97 -7.71 13.92
C GLY A 50 7.35 -7.68 12.52
N ALA A 51 6.17 -8.28 12.40
CA ALA A 51 5.44 -8.50 11.16
C ALA A 51 3.95 -8.68 11.45
N LYS A 52 3.15 -9.05 10.44
CA LYS A 52 1.73 -9.42 10.60
C LYS A 52 1.53 -10.30 11.83
N SER A 53 0.46 -10.02 12.57
CA SER A 53 0.09 -10.70 13.83
C SER A 53 1.00 -10.38 15.03
N THR A 54 1.77 -9.29 14.98
CA THR A 54 2.53 -8.77 16.13
C THR A 54 2.15 -7.32 16.43
N THR A 55 2.33 -6.88 17.68
CA THR A 55 2.12 -5.49 18.11
C THR A 55 3.38 -4.63 18.04
N PHE A 56 4.47 -5.16 17.49
CA PHE A 56 5.67 -4.37 17.21
C PHE A 56 5.47 -3.52 15.95
N GLU A 57 6.33 -2.50 15.75
CA GLU A 57 6.19 -1.53 14.65
C GLU A 57 6.03 -2.17 13.26
N GLY A 58 6.73 -3.27 12.97
CA GLY A 58 6.61 -3.97 11.69
C GLY A 58 5.29 -4.72 11.51
N GLY A 59 4.47 -4.87 12.55
CA GLY A 59 3.12 -5.43 12.48
C GLY A 59 2.01 -4.39 12.36
N ILE A 60 2.21 -3.19 12.91
CA ILE A 60 1.16 -2.16 13.03
C ILE A 60 1.44 -0.86 12.26
N ARG A 61 2.70 -0.55 11.94
CA ARG A 61 3.05 0.61 11.13
C ARG A 61 3.00 0.21 9.65
N VAL A 62 2.25 0.98 8.86
CA VAL A 62 2.09 0.77 7.42
C VAL A 62 2.55 2.01 6.64
N PRO A 63 2.90 1.88 5.35
CA PRO A 63 3.14 3.04 4.49
C PRO A 63 1.89 3.93 4.42
N LEU A 64 2.11 5.24 4.42
CA LEU A 64 1.12 6.30 4.19
C LEU A 64 1.75 7.32 3.24
#